data_AF-A0A9P1IX34-F1
#
_entry.id   AF-A0A9P1IX34-F1
#
_cell.length_a   1.000
_cell.length_b   1.000
_cell.length_c   1.000
_cell.angle_alpha   90.00
_cell.angle_beta   90.00
_cell.angle_gamma   90.00
#
_symmetry.space_group_name_H-M   'P 1'
#
loop_
_entity.id
_entity.type
_entity.pdbx_description
1 polymer ?
#
loop_
_entity_poly.entity_id
_entity_poly.type
_entity_poly.pdbx_seq_one_letter_code
_entity_poly.pdbx_strand_id
1 'polypeptide(L)'
;MFILFHLFISACGIILNTLLIYAVMTKTPENMNKYTLIILNVSFTDLFLCFLDIFVIQRLVSCGTAVVYISMGLCSRFSSSFCFLMYTIQMHLYMHSIWMLFASYAYRYYVLVKSEVTRTQIQSFLMLLYIPSLVQMSNVLVEHGDETKAAEILTKKYPAINTSDLVLTTNSTIFTFSVMYVIVHMIGNWIIIRGIIIIFTEQNFNKNQYDLIICSIKKDAFAFC
;
A
#
# COMPACT_ATOMS: atom_id res chain seq x y z
N MET A 1 6.72 1.15 -24.15
CA MET A 1 7.54 0.39 -23.17
C MET A 1 6.97 0.46 -21.76
N PHE A 2 6.80 1.65 -21.16
CA PHE A 2 6.29 1.81 -19.79
C PHE A 2 4.90 1.15 -19.55
N ILE A 3 3.93 1.37 -20.44
CA ILE A 3 2.57 0.78 -20.32
C ILE A 3 2.62 -0.75 -20.34
N LEU A 4 3.39 -1.34 -21.26
CA LEU A 4 3.52 -2.81 -21.35
C LEU A 4 4.10 -3.42 -20.07
N PHE A 5 5.05 -2.73 -19.45
CA PHE A 5 5.65 -3.15 -18.20
C PHE A 5 4.63 -3.13 -17.03
N HIS A 6 3.84 -2.05 -16.92
CA HIS A 6 2.74 -1.97 -15.95
C HIS A 6 1.74 -3.11 -16.13
N LEU A 7 1.27 -3.34 -17.36
CA LEU A 7 0.32 -4.41 -17.66
C LEU A 7 0.88 -5.79 -17.31
N PHE A 8 2.15 -6.04 -17.59
CA PHE A 8 2.81 -7.30 -17.28
C PHE A 8 2.89 -7.54 -15.76
N ILE A 9 3.38 -6.55 -15.00
CA ILE A 9 3.48 -6.65 -13.53
C ILE A 9 2.10 -6.85 -12.92
N SER A 10 1.12 -6.08 -13.36
CA SER A 10 -0.24 -6.14 -12.83
C SER A 10 -0.92 -7.47 -13.15
N ALA A 11 -0.70 -8.04 -14.34
CA ALA A 11 -1.16 -9.40 -14.65
C ALA A 11 -0.51 -10.46 -13.75
N CYS A 12 0.81 -10.40 -13.54
CA CYS A 12 1.51 -11.28 -12.61
C CYS A 12 0.98 -11.13 -11.19
N GLY A 13 0.77 -9.90 -10.73
CA GLY A 13 0.25 -9.60 -9.39
C GLY A 13 -1.16 -10.14 -9.18
N ILE A 14 -2.05 -10.03 -10.17
CA ILE A 14 -3.40 -10.63 -10.14
C ILE A 14 -3.32 -12.15 -9.99
N ILE A 15 -2.50 -12.81 -10.82
CA ILE A 15 -2.35 -14.28 -10.79
C ILE A 15 -1.80 -14.73 -9.43
N LEU A 16 -0.71 -14.13 -8.96
CA LEU A 16 -0.04 -14.54 -7.73
C LEU A 16 -0.91 -14.28 -6.48
N ASN A 17 -1.59 -13.14 -6.39
CA ASN A 17 -2.49 -12.86 -5.27
C ASN A 17 -3.72 -13.77 -5.29
N THR A 18 -4.24 -14.12 -6.46
CA THR A 18 -5.33 -15.10 -6.59
C THR A 18 -4.90 -16.48 -6.12
N LEU A 19 -3.70 -16.94 -6.54
CA LEU A 19 -3.12 -18.19 -6.07
C LEU A 19 -2.87 -18.18 -4.56
N LEU A 20 -2.42 -17.05 -4.00
CA LEU A 20 -2.23 -16.89 -2.57
C LEU A 20 -3.56 -17.00 -1.80
N ILE A 21 -4.61 -16.33 -2.26
CA ILE A 21 -5.97 -16.45 -1.69
C ILE A 21 -6.41 -17.91 -1.71
N TYR A 22 -6.27 -18.59 -2.86
CA TYR A 22 -6.62 -20.00 -2.99
C TYR A 22 -5.84 -20.90 -2.02
N ALA A 23 -4.52 -20.72 -1.93
CA ALA A 23 -3.66 -21.50 -1.04
C ALA A 23 -4.05 -21.27 0.43
N VAL A 24 -4.30 -20.03 0.82
CA VAL A 24 -4.67 -19.67 2.18
C VAL A 24 -6.03 -20.27 2.56
N MET A 25 -7.00 -20.30 1.64
CA MET A 25 -8.32 -20.89 1.90
C MET A 25 -8.31 -22.42 1.94
N THR A 26 -7.41 -23.09 1.21
CA THR A 26 -7.45 -24.55 1.04
C THR A 26 -6.39 -25.32 1.81
N LYS A 27 -5.27 -24.69 2.18
CA LYS A 27 -4.09 -25.36 2.77
C LYS A 27 -3.71 -24.88 4.16
N THR A 28 -4.35 -23.84 4.69
CA THR A 28 -3.94 -23.29 5.99
C THR A 28 -4.38 -24.18 7.16
N PRO A 29 -3.44 -24.65 8.00
CA PRO A 29 -3.79 -25.43 9.20
C PRO A 29 -4.47 -24.57 10.27
N GLU A 30 -5.29 -25.20 11.12
CA GLU A 30 -6.16 -24.49 12.07
C GLU A 30 -5.41 -23.60 13.08
N ASN A 31 -4.17 -23.97 13.42
CA ASN A 31 -3.29 -23.23 14.31
C ASN A 31 -2.86 -21.85 13.75
N MET A 32 -2.95 -21.63 12.44
CA MET A 32 -2.63 -20.34 11.80
C MET A 32 -3.86 -19.53 11.39
N ASN A 33 -5.08 -19.99 11.70
CA ASN A 33 -6.34 -19.39 11.27
C ASN A 33 -6.48 -17.89 11.58
N LYS A 34 -5.84 -17.42 12.65
CA LYS A 34 -5.88 -16.01 13.05
C LYS A 34 -5.00 -15.12 12.17
N TYR A 35 -3.83 -15.63 11.79
CA TYR A 35 -2.89 -14.96 10.88
C TYR A 35 -3.41 -14.95 9.44
N THR A 36 -4.16 -15.97 9.04
CA THR A 36 -4.88 -16.07 7.77
C THR A 36 -5.72 -14.83 7.48
N LEU A 37 -6.37 -14.23 8.48
CA LEU A 37 -7.17 -13.01 8.28
C LEU A 37 -6.34 -11.85 7.77
N ILE A 38 -5.12 -11.67 8.30
CA ILE A 38 -4.21 -10.61 7.89
C ILE A 38 -3.73 -10.89 6.46
N ILE A 39 -3.32 -12.13 6.17
CA ILE A 39 -2.84 -12.51 4.82
C ILE A 39 -3.95 -12.31 3.78
N LEU A 40 -5.18 -12.74 4.06
CA LEU A 40 -6.30 -12.57 3.14
C LEU A 40 -6.58 -11.09 2.86
N ASN A 41 -6.56 -10.23 3.89
CA ASN A 41 -6.75 -8.79 3.67
C ASN A 41 -5.63 -8.19 2.81
N VAL A 42 -4.38 -8.59 3.02
CA VAL A 42 -3.25 -8.19 2.17
C VAL A 42 -3.47 -8.64 0.73
N SER A 43 -3.74 -9.92 0.51
CA SER A 43 -3.85 -10.47 -0.85
C SER A 43 -5.06 -9.95 -1.61
N PHE A 44 -6.19 -9.70 -0.95
CA PHE A 44 -7.32 -9.00 -1.57
C PHE A 44 -6.95 -7.56 -1.92
N THR A 45 -6.32 -6.82 -1.01
CA THR A 45 -5.91 -5.43 -1.26
C THR A 45 -4.95 -5.35 -2.45
N ASP A 46 -3.95 -6.21 -2.49
CA ASP A 46 -2.95 -6.26 -3.56
C ASP A 46 -3.57 -6.74 -4.89
N LEU A 47 -4.53 -7.67 -4.86
CA LEU A 47 -5.29 -8.08 -6.05
C LEU A 47 -6.06 -6.89 -6.64
N PHE A 48 -6.78 -6.12 -5.81
CA PHE A 48 -7.51 -4.93 -6.27
C PHE A 48 -6.56 -3.84 -6.75
N LEU A 49 -5.40 -3.66 -6.11
CA LEU A 49 -4.37 -2.73 -6.58
C LEU A 49 -3.89 -3.06 -7.99
N CYS A 50 -3.53 -4.32 -8.24
CA CYS A 50 -3.09 -4.75 -9.56
C CYS A 50 -4.21 -4.62 -10.60
N PHE A 51 -5.46 -4.87 -10.22
CA PHE A 51 -6.60 -4.61 -11.10
C PHE A 51 -6.72 -3.12 -11.45
N LEU A 52 -6.64 -2.22 -10.48
CA LEU A 52 -6.72 -0.78 -10.71
C LEU A 52 -5.54 -0.22 -11.51
N ASP A 53 -4.34 -0.77 -11.35
CA ASP A 53 -3.14 -0.35 -12.10
C ASP A 53 -3.26 -0.57 -13.62
N ILE A 54 -4.12 -1.49 -14.06
CA ILE A 54 -4.47 -1.65 -15.48
C ILE A 54 -5.29 -0.45 -15.98
N PHE A 55 -6.18 0.08 -15.14
CA PHE A 55 -7.04 1.22 -15.48
C PHE A 55 -6.33 2.55 -15.33
N VAL A 56 -5.46 2.68 -14.33
CA VAL A 56 -4.86 3.94 -13.92
C VAL A 56 -3.36 3.87 -14.13
N ILE A 57 -2.91 4.57 -15.17
CA ILE A 57 -1.50 4.86 -15.39
C ILE A 57 -1.35 6.37 -15.26
N GLN A 58 -0.97 6.82 -14.07
CA GLN A 58 -0.94 8.24 -13.72
C GLN A 58 0.49 8.80 -13.81
N ARG A 59 0.65 9.92 -14.51
CA ARG A 59 1.87 10.73 -14.47
C ARG A 59 1.59 12.03 -13.73
N LEU A 60 2.38 12.31 -12.69
CA LEU A 60 2.30 13.56 -11.95
C LEU A 60 3.32 14.56 -12.48
N VAL A 61 2.89 15.79 -12.73
CA VAL A 61 3.76 16.91 -13.16
C VAL A 61 3.56 18.09 -12.20
N SER A 62 4.62 18.47 -11.50
CA SER A 62 4.58 19.62 -10.59
C SER A 62 4.75 20.95 -11.34
N CYS A 63 3.76 21.82 -11.20
CA CYS A 63 3.68 23.12 -11.83
C CYS A 63 3.67 24.24 -10.78
N GLY A 64 4.82 24.41 -10.11
CA GLY A 64 4.94 25.38 -9.02
C GLY A 64 4.25 24.83 -7.77
N THR A 65 3.15 25.44 -7.37
CA THR A 65 2.34 25.00 -6.22
C THR A 65 1.22 24.05 -6.60
N ALA A 66 0.93 23.83 -7.88
CA ALA A 66 -0.09 22.88 -8.34
C ALA A 66 0.53 21.57 -8.83
N VAL A 67 -0.23 20.48 -8.77
CA VAL A 67 0.13 19.18 -9.32
C VAL A 67 -0.88 18.81 -10.39
N VAL A 68 -0.39 18.61 -11.61
CA VAL A 68 -1.19 18.17 -12.74
C VAL A 68 -1.05 16.65 -12.88
N TYR A 69 -2.19 16.00 -12.99
CA TYR A 69 -2.36 14.57 -13.14
C TYR A 69 -2.66 14.28 -14.62
N ILE A 70 -1.77 13.57 -15.30
CA ILE A 70 -1.95 13.11 -16.68
C ILE A 70 -2.28 11.61 -16.67
N SER A 71 -3.51 11.27 -17.04
CA SER A 71 -4.00 9.88 -17.02
C SER A 71 -3.85 9.22 -18.39
N MET A 72 -3.12 8.12 -18.46
CA MET A 72 -2.81 7.39 -19.70
C MET A 72 -3.34 5.95 -19.72
N GLY A 73 -3.99 5.50 -18.66
CA GLY A 73 -4.52 4.14 -18.54
C GLY A 73 -5.87 3.95 -19.23
N LEU A 74 -6.48 2.77 -19.10
CA LEU A 74 -7.79 2.50 -19.71
C LEU A 74 -8.91 3.43 -19.20
N CYS A 75 -8.75 4.02 -18.02
CA CYS A 75 -9.71 4.99 -17.48
C CYS A 75 -9.90 6.20 -18.41
N SER A 76 -8.89 6.57 -19.20
CA SER A 76 -8.92 7.75 -20.07
C SER A 76 -9.96 7.65 -21.19
N ARG A 77 -10.42 6.42 -21.48
CA ARG A 77 -11.48 6.15 -22.45
C ARG A 77 -12.89 6.45 -21.92
N PHE A 78 -13.03 6.70 -20.62
CA PHE A 78 -14.32 6.93 -19.98
C PHE A 78 -14.52 8.42 -19.65
N SER A 79 -13.75 8.96 -18.69
CA SER A 79 -13.77 10.38 -18.31
C SER A 79 -12.62 10.72 -17.37
N SER A 80 -12.28 12.01 -17.23
CA SER A 80 -11.26 12.44 -16.24
C SER A 80 -11.70 12.21 -14.82
N SER A 81 -12.98 12.46 -14.48
CA SER A 81 -13.51 12.18 -13.15
C SER A 81 -13.46 10.69 -12.81
N PHE A 82 -13.70 9.79 -13.78
CA PHE A 82 -13.54 8.35 -13.58
C PHE A 82 -12.08 7.97 -13.34
N CYS A 83 -11.14 8.54 -14.12
CA CYS A 83 -9.71 8.37 -13.87
C CYS A 83 -9.30 8.84 -12.48
N PHE A 84 -9.77 10.01 -12.05
CA PHE A 84 -9.44 10.58 -10.75
C PHE A 84 -10.00 9.74 -9.60
N LEU A 85 -11.25 9.26 -9.73
CA LEU A 85 -11.86 8.34 -8.76
C LEU A 85 -11.03 7.06 -8.63
N MET A 86 -10.71 6.41 -9.75
CA MET A 86 -9.94 5.17 -9.75
C MET A 86 -8.53 5.38 -9.18
N TYR A 87 -7.88 6.49 -9.52
CA TYR A 87 -6.58 6.87 -8.95
C TYR A 87 -6.67 7.08 -7.45
N THR A 88 -7.73 7.74 -6.96
CA THR A 88 -7.93 7.97 -5.53
C THR A 88 -8.16 6.67 -4.76
N ILE A 89 -8.92 5.74 -5.33
CA ILE A 89 -9.09 4.39 -4.77
C ILE A 89 -7.76 3.63 -4.77
N GLN A 90 -6.98 3.70 -5.87
CA GLN A 90 -5.67 3.06 -5.96
C GLN A 90 -4.72 3.59 -4.87
N MET A 91 -4.68 4.91 -4.66
CA MET A 91 -3.87 5.55 -3.62
C MET A 91 -4.30 5.12 -2.21
N HIS A 92 -5.60 4.99 -1.97
CA HIS A 92 -6.16 4.45 -0.72
C HIS A 92 -5.67 3.02 -0.46
N LEU A 93 -5.77 2.14 -1.45
CA LEU A 93 -5.37 0.74 -1.31
C LEU A 93 -3.85 0.60 -1.15
N TYR A 94 -3.03 1.45 -1.79
CA TYR A 94 -1.59 1.45 -1.60
C TYR A 94 -1.22 1.76 -0.15
N MET A 95 -1.85 2.79 0.43
CA MET A 95 -1.64 3.11 1.84
C MET A 95 -2.12 2.00 2.75
N HIS A 96 -3.28 1.41 2.45
CA HIS A 96 -3.79 0.31 3.25
C HIS A 96 -2.85 -0.91 3.19
N SER A 97 -2.33 -1.27 2.02
CA SER A 97 -1.36 -2.37 1.86
C SER A 97 -0.09 -2.14 2.69
N ILE A 98 0.41 -0.90 2.77
CA ILE A 98 1.54 -0.53 3.64
C ILE A 98 1.20 -0.74 5.14
N TRP A 99 0.02 -0.32 5.58
CA TRP A 99 -0.44 -0.57 6.96
C TRP A 99 -0.64 -2.06 7.25
N MET A 100 -1.13 -2.82 6.27
CA MET A 100 -1.30 -4.27 6.38
C MET A 100 0.05 -5.00 6.46
N LEU A 101 1.08 -4.51 5.75
CA LEU A 101 2.43 -5.02 5.87
C LEU A 101 2.96 -4.82 7.30
N PHE A 102 2.78 -3.62 7.86
CA PHE A 102 3.11 -3.35 9.26
C PHE A 102 2.37 -4.28 10.22
N ALA A 103 1.05 -4.45 10.04
CA ALA A 103 0.24 -5.34 10.85
C ALA A 103 0.75 -6.79 10.81
N SER A 104 1.16 -7.27 9.64
CA SER A 104 1.72 -8.61 9.47
C SER A 104 3.00 -8.81 10.28
N TYR A 105 3.94 -7.86 10.24
CA TYR A 105 5.16 -7.91 11.03
C TYR A 105 4.88 -7.81 12.53
N ALA A 106 4.03 -6.85 12.95
CA ALA A 106 3.66 -6.66 14.34
C ALA A 106 2.99 -7.90 14.94
N TYR A 107 2.09 -8.54 14.19
CA TYR A 107 1.43 -9.78 14.60
C TYR A 107 2.43 -10.93 14.80
N ARG A 108 3.33 -11.16 13.84
CA ARG A 108 4.35 -12.22 13.93
C ARG A 108 5.25 -12.02 15.14
N TYR A 109 5.66 -10.77 15.40
CA TYR A 109 6.44 -10.45 16.59
C TYR A 109 5.65 -10.70 17.88
N TYR A 110 4.39 -10.26 17.94
CA TYR A 110 3.56 -10.39 19.13
C TYR A 110 3.34 -11.85 19.53
N VAL A 111 3.04 -12.74 18.58
CA VAL A 111 2.83 -14.19 18.85
C VAL A 111 4.11 -14.88 19.35
N LEU A 112 5.29 -14.38 18.99
CA LEU A 112 6.58 -14.92 19.47
C LEU A 112 6.96 -14.44 20.89
N VAL A 113 6.32 -13.38 21.39
CA VAL A 113 6.65 -12.76 22.68
C VAL A 113 5.55 -12.95 23.72
N LYS A 114 4.28 -12.97 23.31
CA LYS A 114 3.11 -13.07 24.20
C LYS A 114 2.19 -14.22 23.80
N SER A 115 1.24 -14.51 24.68
CA SER A 115 0.17 -15.50 24.45
C SER A 115 -0.72 -15.14 23.25
N GLU A 116 -1.44 -16.15 22.75
CA GLU A 116 -2.25 -16.03 21.53
C GLU A 116 -3.23 -14.85 21.53
N VAL A 117 -3.22 -14.07 20.46
CA VAL A 117 -4.19 -12.99 20.21
C VAL A 117 -5.57 -13.60 19.90
N THR A 118 -6.65 -12.91 20.25
CA THR A 118 -8.01 -13.34 19.86
C THR A 118 -8.40 -12.81 18.47
N ARG A 119 -9.35 -13.47 17.80
CA ARG A 119 -9.84 -13.05 16.47
C ARG A 119 -10.42 -11.64 16.47
N THR A 120 -11.20 -11.29 17.48
CA THR A 120 -11.86 -9.98 17.60
C THR A 120 -10.86 -8.85 17.79
N GLN A 121 -9.76 -9.09 18.52
CA GLN A 121 -8.68 -8.12 18.67
C GLN A 121 -8.00 -7.83 17.32
N ILE A 122 -7.73 -8.87 16.53
CA ILE A 122 -7.14 -8.71 15.20
C ILE A 122 -8.08 -7.92 14.30
N GLN A 123 -9.37 -8.28 14.24
CA GLN A 123 -10.36 -7.55 13.43
C GLN A 123 -10.47 -6.08 13.83
N SER A 124 -10.50 -5.79 15.14
CA SER A 124 -10.55 -4.42 15.65
C SER A 124 -9.29 -3.63 15.29
N PHE A 125 -8.11 -4.27 15.38
CA PHE A 125 -6.85 -3.67 14.98
C PHE A 125 -6.79 -3.38 13.47
N LEU A 126 -7.25 -4.31 12.63
CA LEU A 126 -7.32 -4.11 11.18
C LEU A 126 -8.27 -2.96 10.80
N MET A 127 -9.43 -2.86 11.47
CA MET A 127 -10.34 -1.73 11.28
C MET A 127 -9.70 -0.40 11.67
N LEU A 128 -8.96 -0.35 12.79
CA LEU A 128 -8.25 0.85 13.22
C LEU A 128 -7.20 1.30 12.18
N LEU A 129 -6.47 0.35 11.60
CA LEU A 129 -5.46 0.60 10.56
C LEU A 129 -6.06 1.02 9.20
N TYR A 130 -7.34 0.75 8.97
CA TYR A 130 -8.04 1.16 7.75
C TYR A 130 -8.45 2.66 7.78
N ILE A 131 -8.68 3.22 8.97
CA ILE A 131 -9.18 4.60 9.13
C ILE A 131 -8.28 5.64 8.46
N PRO A 132 -6.94 5.65 8.65
CA PRO A 132 -6.07 6.67 8.05
C PRO A 132 -6.12 6.69 6.52
N SER A 133 -6.11 5.52 5.88
CA SER A 133 -6.21 5.44 4.41
C SER A 133 -7.60 5.85 3.92
N LEU A 134 -8.66 5.58 4.68
CA LEU A 134 -10.01 6.03 4.31
C LEU A 134 -10.14 7.56 4.40
N VAL A 135 -9.64 8.16 5.48
CA VAL A 135 -9.58 9.63 5.64
C VAL A 135 -8.79 10.28 4.50
N GLN A 136 -7.67 9.66 4.10
CA GLN A 136 -6.92 10.10 2.91
C GLN A 136 -7.81 10.15 1.67
N MET A 137 -8.52 9.05 1.40
CA MET A 137 -9.37 8.92 0.20
C MET A 137 -10.43 10.00 0.17
N SER A 138 -11.14 10.19 1.28
CA SER A 138 -12.19 11.21 1.42
C SER A 138 -11.65 12.62 1.16
N ASN A 139 -10.51 12.97 1.76
CA ASN A 139 -9.90 14.28 1.57
C ASN A 139 -9.47 14.53 0.13
N VAL A 140 -8.96 13.52 -0.57
CA VAL A 140 -8.54 13.65 -1.98
C VAL A 140 -9.74 13.75 -2.91
N LEU A 141 -10.81 13.00 -2.65
CA LEU A 141 -12.04 13.07 -3.46
C LEU A 141 -12.70 14.46 -3.40
N VAL A 142 -12.70 15.10 -2.23
CA VAL A 142 -13.23 16.47 -2.07
C VAL A 142 -12.39 17.50 -2.83
N GLU A 143 -11.10 17.21 -3.04
CA GLU A 143 -10.13 18.08 -3.70
C GLU A 143 -10.11 17.93 -5.23
N HIS A 144 -11.10 17.24 -5.81
CA HIS A 144 -11.19 17.05 -7.25
C HIS A 144 -11.24 18.39 -8.00
N GLY A 145 -10.21 18.69 -8.81
CA GLY A 145 -10.12 19.94 -9.55
C GLY A 145 -10.42 19.83 -11.04
N ASP A 146 -10.65 21.00 -11.64
CA ASP A 146 -11.11 21.15 -13.02
C ASP A 146 -10.05 20.82 -14.07
N GLU A 147 -10.46 20.14 -15.14
CA GLU A 147 -9.61 19.76 -16.28
C GLU A 147 -9.06 20.99 -17.04
N THR A 148 -9.89 22.03 -17.20
CA THR A 148 -9.53 23.26 -17.95
C THR A 148 -8.41 24.03 -17.27
N LYS A 149 -8.48 24.15 -15.94
CA LYS A 149 -7.41 24.75 -15.12
C LYS A 149 -6.12 23.94 -15.20
N ALA A 150 -6.22 22.61 -15.21
CA ALA A 150 -5.07 21.74 -15.36
C ALA A 150 -4.35 21.96 -16.70
N ALA A 151 -5.12 22.07 -17.80
CA ALA A 151 -4.59 22.36 -19.13
C ALA A 151 -3.92 23.74 -19.21
N GLU A 152 -4.56 24.79 -18.67
CA GLU A 152 -4.00 26.15 -18.65
C GLU A 152 -2.65 26.20 -17.90
N ILE A 153 -2.59 25.61 -16.71
CA ILE A 153 -1.37 25.55 -15.90
C ILE A 153 -0.26 24.81 -16.64
N LEU A 154 -0.58 23.69 -17.29
CA LEU A 154 0.40 22.86 -17.98
C LEU A 154 0.95 23.56 -19.23
N THR A 155 0.07 24.13 -20.07
CA THR A 155 0.47 24.84 -21.30
C THR A 155 1.26 26.11 -20.99
N LYS A 156 0.91 26.83 -19.92
CA LYS A 156 1.67 28.00 -19.46
C LYS A 156 3.10 27.64 -19.07
N LYS A 157 3.31 26.48 -18.43
CA LYS A 157 4.64 26.05 -18.00
C LYS A 157 5.42 25.31 -19.10
N TYR A 158 4.73 24.56 -19.94
CA TYR A 158 5.30 23.73 -21.00
C TYR A 158 4.54 23.93 -22.32
N PRO A 159 4.77 25.05 -23.04
CA PRO A 159 4.00 25.40 -24.23
C PRO A 159 4.17 24.44 -25.41
N ALA A 160 5.19 23.58 -25.39
CA ALA A 160 5.43 22.57 -26.41
C ALA A 160 4.55 21.31 -26.27
N ILE A 161 3.80 21.16 -25.17
CA ILE A 161 2.95 19.99 -24.94
C ILE A 161 1.55 20.25 -25.51
N ASN A 162 1.10 19.39 -26.42
CA ASN A 162 -0.29 19.39 -26.87
C ASN A 162 -1.20 18.79 -25.79
N THR A 163 -2.06 19.60 -25.19
CA THR A 163 -2.97 19.18 -24.11
C THR A 163 -4.28 18.59 -24.62
N SER A 164 -4.63 18.76 -25.89
CA SER A 164 -5.93 18.39 -26.46
C SER A 164 -6.23 16.88 -26.41
N ASP A 165 -5.18 16.05 -26.48
CA ASP A 165 -5.30 14.59 -26.48
C ASP A 165 -5.07 13.98 -25.08
N LEU A 166 -4.92 14.80 -24.04
CA LEU A 166 -4.59 14.36 -22.69
C LEU A 166 -5.80 14.46 -21.76
N VAL A 167 -6.01 13.40 -20.97
CA VAL A 167 -6.96 13.44 -19.85
C VAL A 167 -6.24 14.01 -18.64
N LEU A 168 -6.63 15.24 -18.26
CA LEU A 168 -5.96 16.03 -17.24
C LEU A 168 -6.87 16.25 -16.03
N THR A 169 -6.28 16.22 -14.86
CA THR A 169 -6.88 16.66 -13.59
C THR A 169 -5.86 17.45 -12.79
N THR A 170 -6.30 18.28 -11.85
CA THR A 170 -5.41 19.03 -10.95
C THR A 170 -6.01 19.07 -9.56
N ASN A 171 -5.16 19.28 -8.56
CA ASN A 171 -5.59 19.72 -7.23
C ASN A 171 -5.38 21.23 -7.09
N SER A 172 -5.95 21.87 -6.06
CA SER A 172 -5.80 23.31 -5.85
C SER A 172 -4.34 23.72 -5.63
N THR A 173 -3.69 23.18 -4.59
CA THR A 173 -2.28 23.43 -4.27
C THR A 173 -1.67 22.28 -3.46
N ILE A 174 -0.34 22.15 -3.49
CA ILE A 174 0.44 21.21 -2.66
C ILE A 174 0.37 21.51 -1.17
N PHE A 175 0.04 22.76 -0.81
CA PHE A 175 -0.08 23.21 0.58
C PHE A 175 -1.46 22.98 1.17
N THR A 176 -2.42 22.52 0.36
CA THR A 176 -3.74 22.13 0.84
C THR A 176 -3.61 20.91 1.75
N PHE A 177 -4.37 20.89 2.84
CA PHE A 177 -4.33 19.82 3.84
C PHE A 177 -4.45 18.42 3.22
N SER A 178 -5.32 18.25 2.22
CA SER A 178 -5.51 16.97 1.51
C SER A 178 -4.20 16.47 0.87
N VAL A 179 -3.53 17.32 0.08
CA VAL A 179 -2.29 16.94 -0.62
C VAL A 179 -1.14 16.75 0.36
N MET A 180 -1.02 17.61 1.37
CA MET A 180 0.02 17.49 2.39
C MET A 180 -0.18 16.24 3.24
N TYR A 181 -1.41 15.90 3.59
CA TYR A 181 -1.74 14.65 4.28
C TYR A 181 -1.31 13.45 3.45
N VAL A 182 -1.62 13.41 2.15
CA VAL A 182 -1.13 12.34 1.25
C VAL A 182 0.39 12.27 1.28
N ILE A 183 1.10 13.39 1.07
CA ILE A 183 2.57 13.40 1.03
C ILE A 183 3.16 12.85 2.34
N VAL A 184 2.71 13.37 3.48
CA VAL A 184 3.20 12.95 4.80
C VAL A 184 2.82 11.50 5.08
N HIS A 185 1.61 11.08 4.74
CA HIS A 185 1.13 9.73 4.99
C HIS A 185 1.86 8.70 4.10
N MET A 186 2.10 9.01 2.82
CA MET A 186 2.86 8.12 1.93
C MET A 186 4.33 8.01 2.34
N ILE A 187 5.01 9.15 2.50
CA ILE A 187 6.46 9.18 2.75
C ILE A 187 6.75 8.79 4.20
N GLY A 188 6.01 9.37 5.14
CA GLY A 188 6.19 9.16 6.58
C GLY A 188 5.95 7.70 6.96
N ASN A 189 4.85 7.09 6.53
CA ASN A 189 4.59 5.69 6.83
C ASN A 189 5.66 4.77 6.27
N TRP A 190 6.15 5.04 5.06
CA TRP A 190 7.18 4.20 4.45
C TRP A 190 8.48 4.21 5.25
N ILE A 191 8.92 5.38 5.73
CA ILE A 191 10.11 5.53 6.58
C ILE A 191 9.88 4.85 7.93
N ILE A 192 8.75 5.13 8.60
CA ILE A 192 8.43 4.58 9.92
C ILE A 192 8.38 3.06 9.87
N ILE A 193 7.67 2.49 8.90
CA ILE A 193 7.48 1.05 8.79
C ILE A 193 8.81 0.36 8.44
N ARG A 194 9.62 0.93 7.55
CA ARG A 194 10.97 0.39 7.30
C ARG A 194 11.84 0.42 8.54
N GLY A 195 11.85 1.54 9.27
CA GLY A 195 12.60 1.65 10.52
C GLY A 195 12.17 0.59 11.53
N ILE A 196 10.86 0.42 11.72
CA ILE A 196 10.30 -0.58 12.63
C ILE A 196 10.64 -2.01 12.18
N ILE A 197 10.52 -2.33 10.89
CA ILE A 197 10.87 -3.66 10.35
C ILE A 197 12.35 -3.97 10.58
N ILE A 198 13.24 -3.01 10.35
CA ILE A 198 14.68 -3.17 10.58
C ILE A 198 14.95 -3.45 12.06
N ILE A 199 14.40 -2.62 12.96
CA ILE A 199 14.55 -2.81 14.41
C ILE A 199 14.04 -4.18 14.86
N PHE A 200 12.85 -4.59 14.38
CA PHE A 200 12.30 -5.91 14.74
C PHE A 200 13.13 -7.06 14.19
N THR A 201 13.71 -6.89 13.01
CA THR A 201 14.58 -7.90 12.39
C THR A 201 15.87 -8.04 13.20
N GLU A 202 16.52 -6.93 13.56
CA GLU A 202 17.71 -6.93 14.41
C GLU A 202 17.45 -7.57 15.79
N GLN A 203 16.31 -7.24 16.43
CA GLN A 203 15.96 -7.85 17.70
C GLN A 203 15.70 -9.36 17.61
N ASN A 204 15.06 -9.82 16.53
CA ASN A 204 14.86 -11.26 16.30
C ASN A 204 16.18 -12.00 16.06
N PHE A 205 17.13 -11.41 15.31
CA PHE A 205 18.45 -12.00 15.12
C PHE A 205 19.18 -12.18 16.46
N ASN A 206 19.18 -11.14 17.29
CA ASN A 206 19.81 -11.22 18.61
C ASN A 206 19.16 -12.28 19.50
N LYS A 207 17.82 -12.31 19.59
CA LYS A 207 17.09 -13.28 20.43
C LYS A 207 17.37 -14.74 20.02
N ASN A 208 17.32 -15.03 18.72
CA ASN A 208 17.62 -16.38 18.21
C ASN A 208 19.07 -16.81 18.52
N GLN A 209 20.02 -15.87 18.47
CA GLN A 209 21.40 -16.15 18.84
C GLN A 209 21.55 -16.48 20.33
N TYR A 210 20.86 -15.75 21.22
CA TYR A 210 20.83 -16.08 22.65
C TYR A 210 20.18 -17.44 22.94
N ASP A 211 19.05 -17.75 22.30
CA ASP A 211 18.37 -19.03 22.48
C ASP A 211 19.24 -20.21 21.98
N LEU A 212 19.96 -20.05 20.87
CA LEU A 212 20.94 -21.03 20.38
C LEU A 212 22.10 -21.24 21.36
N ILE A 213 22.64 -20.17 21.94
CA ILE A 213 23.71 -20.26 22.94
C ILE A 213 23.21 -20.99 24.19
N ILE A 214 22.02 -20.66 24.70
CA ILE A 214 21.42 -21.34 25.85
C ILE A 214 21.14 -22.81 25.54
N CYS A 215 20.68 -23.14 24.33
CA CYS A 215 20.45 -24.52 23.90
C CYS A 215 21.76 -25.31 23.79
N SER A 216 22.85 -24.69 23.31
CA SER A 216 24.19 -25.31 23.29
C SER A 216 24.67 -25.59 24.70
N ILE A 217 24.58 -24.61 25.61
CA ILE A 217 24.98 -24.75 27.01
C ILE A 217 24.18 -25.86 27.71
N LYS A 218 22.86 -25.96 27.44
CA LYS A 218 22.04 -27.06 27.98
C LYS A 218 22.39 -28.42 27.39
N LYS A 219 22.78 -28.50 26.11
CA LYS A 219 23.23 -29.75 25.48
C LYS A 219 24.53 -30.24 26.10
N ASP A 220 25.48 -29.33 26.36
CA ASP A 220 26.76 -29.66 26.97
C ASP A 220 26.60 -30.03 28.45
N ALA A 221 25.65 -29.41 29.16
CA ALA A 221 25.31 -29.77 30.54
C ALA A 221 24.59 -31.14 30.66
N PHE A 222 23.83 -31.57 29.64
CA PHE A 222 23.17 -32.89 29.63
C PHE A 222 24.05 -34.03 29.10
N ALA A 223 25.22 -33.72 28.52
CA ALA A 223 26.19 -34.73 28.09
C ALA A 223 27.12 -35.20 29.23
N PHE A 224 26.95 -34.67 30.45
CA PHE A 224 27.79 -34.95 31.63
C PHE A 224 27.09 -35.78 32.73
N CYS A 225 25.95 -36.40 32.44
CA CYS A 225 25.29 -37.39 33.30
C CYS A 225 25.31 -38.79 32.66
#